data_AF-A0A9D8DCW2-F1
#
_entry.id   AF-A0A9D8DCW2-F1
#
_cell.length_a   1.000
_cell.length_b   1.000
_cell.length_c   1.000
_cell.angle_alpha   90.00
_cell.angle_beta   90.00
_cell.angle_gamma   90.00
#
_symmetry.space_group_name_H-M   'P 1'
#
loop_
_entity.id
_entity.type
_entity.pdbx_description
1 polymer ?
#
loop_
_entity_poly.entity_id
_entity_poly.type
_entity_poly.pdbx_seq_one_letter_code
_entity_poly.pdbx_strand_id
1 'polypeptide(L)'
;MIREPKRRSIWAAALCALATAAGCGGGGEDPTFSAQEFVTEINRQGVELRLGEELVTDEPGKRLYGVELEPLGGPRTDSAGEQVHAGGSLSVYEREDERVDEELRSCEEAADLLCYRAANVVVVLEGGGLEARQLAVAIQRLRQR
;
A
#
# COMPACT_ATOMS: atom_id res chain seq x y z
N MET A 1 -22.64 -50.94 -52.30
CA MET A 1 -23.29 -50.84 -50.97
C MET A 1 -22.56 -49.76 -50.18
N ILE A 2 -23.15 -48.56 -50.08
CA ILE A 2 -22.64 -47.47 -49.24
C ILE A 2 -23.80 -47.11 -48.31
N ARG A 3 -23.62 -47.38 -47.03
CA ARG A 3 -24.44 -46.88 -45.92
C ARG A 3 -23.44 -46.46 -44.86
N GLU A 4 -23.50 -45.20 -44.43
CA GLU A 4 -23.68 -44.79 -43.03
C GLU A 4 -23.62 -43.25 -42.87
N PRO A 5 -24.19 -42.69 -41.78
CA PRO A 5 -25.02 -41.48 -41.86
C PRO A 5 -24.47 -40.22 -41.15
N LYS A 6 -25.17 -39.13 -41.50
CA LYS A 6 -25.21 -37.73 -41.02
C LYS A 6 -24.78 -37.37 -39.56
N ARG A 7 -23.97 -36.30 -39.51
CA ARG A 7 -24.06 -35.05 -38.69
C ARG A 7 -24.24 -35.12 -37.17
N ARG A 8 -23.26 -34.61 -36.40
CA ARG A 8 -23.35 -33.76 -35.17
C ARG A 8 -21.99 -33.04 -34.99
N SER A 9 -21.78 -31.77 -35.34
CA SER A 9 -22.03 -30.52 -34.61
C SER A 9 -21.58 -30.47 -33.15
N ILE A 10 -20.94 -29.34 -32.79
CA ILE A 10 -20.66 -28.74 -31.47
C ILE A 10 -19.56 -29.47 -30.63
N TRP A 11 -18.47 -28.87 -30.10
CA TRP A 11 -18.30 -27.60 -29.35
C TRP A 11 -16.86 -27.10 -29.37
N ALA A 12 -16.71 -25.77 -29.40
CA ALA A 12 -15.52 -25.05 -28.97
C ALA A 12 -15.35 -25.15 -27.45
N ALA A 13 -14.13 -25.37 -26.98
CA ALA A 13 -13.76 -25.18 -25.58
C ALA A 13 -12.58 -24.21 -25.53
N ALA A 14 -12.92 -22.93 -25.28
CA ALA A 14 -11.98 -21.89 -24.92
C ALA A 14 -11.36 -22.22 -23.55
N LEU A 15 -10.05 -22.36 -23.51
CA LEU A 15 -9.27 -22.42 -22.28
C LEU A 15 -9.21 -21.03 -21.66
N CYS A 16 -10.13 -20.73 -20.74
CA CYS A 16 -9.97 -19.64 -19.78
C CYS A 16 -8.81 -20.00 -18.85
N ALA A 17 -7.66 -19.34 -19.04
CA ALA A 17 -6.56 -19.39 -18.08
C ALA A 17 -7.02 -18.68 -16.79
N LEU A 18 -7.13 -19.47 -15.72
CA LEU A 18 -7.45 -19.05 -14.36
C LEU A 18 -6.43 -18.00 -13.87
N ALA A 19 -6.94 -16.88 -13.38
CA ALA A 19 -6.20 -15.97 -12.52
C ALA A 19 -5.96 -16.65 -11.17
N THR A 20 -4.70 -16.96 -10.87
CA THR A 20 -4.27 -17.42 -9.54
C THR A 20 -4.16 -16.22 -8.60
N ALA A 21 -5.28 -15.87 -7.97
CA ALA A 21 -5.30 -15.02 -6.78
C ALA A 21 -5.93 -15.83 -5.64
N ALA A 22 -5.12 -16.70 -5.04
CA ALA A 22 -5.45 -17.32 -3.76
C ALA A 22 -4.16 -17.38 -2.95
N GLY A 23 -4.01 -16.41 -2.04
CA GLY A 23 -3.05 -16.47 -0.95
C GLY A 23 -3.26 -17.77 -0.18
N CYS A 24 -2.22 -18.60 -0.19
CA CYS A 24 -2.07 -19.75 0.66
C CYS A 24 -0.57 -19.92 0.89
N GLY A 25 0.00 -19.00 1.68
CA GLY A 25 1.37 -19.05 2.17
C GLY A 25 1.35 -19.21 3.67
N GLY A 26 1.07 -20.44 4.14
CA GLY A 26 1.42 -20.84 5.49
C GLY A 26 2.93 -21.04 5.55
N GLY A 27 3.64 -20.03 6.03
CA GLY A 27 5.08 -20.04 6.30
C GLY A 27 5.38 -18.82 7.15
N GLY A 28 5.95 -19.02 8.34
CA GLY A 28 6.10 -18.01 9.39
C GLY A 28 7.13 -16.92 9.11
N GLU A 29 6.91 -16.16 8.04
CA GLU A 29 7.61 -14.90 7.75
C GLU A 29 6.63 -13.74 7.98
N ASP A 30 7.09 -12.68 8.64
CA ASP A 30 6.30 -11.47 8.84
C ASP A 30 5.84 -10.91 7.48
N PRO A 31 4.58 -10.44 7.36
CA PRO A 31 4.01 -10.07 6.07
C PRO A 31 4.73 -8.85 5.47
N THR A 32 5.46 -9.04 4.37
CA THR A 32 6.04 -7.92 3.61
C THR A 32 5.05 -7.33 2.62
N PHE A 33 5.12 -6.01 2.39
CA PHE A 33 4.30 -5.29 1.42
C PHE A 33 5.15 -4.63 0.34
N SER A 34 4.64 -4.59 -0.90
CA SER A 34 5.00 -3.53 -1.83
C SER A 34 4.26 -2.22 -1.47
N ALA A 35 4.71 -1.08 -2.04
CA ALA A 35 4.06 0.21 -1.80
C ALA A 35 2.57 0.21 -2.20
N GLN A 36 2.24 -0.35 -3.37
CA GLN A 36 0.86 -0.39 -3.86
C GLN A 36 -0.02 -1.32 -3.02
N GLU A 37 0.51 -2.46 -2.56
CA GLU A 37 -0.22 -3.39 -1.69
C GLU A 37 -0.52 -2.75 -0.33
N PHE A 38 0.48 -2.10 0.27
CA PHE A 38 0.31 -1.35 1.52
C PHE A 38 -0.79 -0.31 1.39
N VAL A 39 -0.72 0.56 0.37
CA VAL A 39 -1.72 1.61 0.13
C VAL A 39 -3.10 1.00 -0.11
N THR A 40 -3.18 -0.09 -0.88
CA THR A 40 -4.45 -0.79 -1.11
C THR A 40 -5.06 -1.30 0.19
N GLU A 41 -4.26 -1.92 1.05
CA GLU A 41 -4.75 -2.50 2.29
C GLU A 41 -5.09 -1.44 3.35
N ILE A 42 -4.36 -0.33 3.38
CA ILE A 42 -4.72 0.85 4.16
C ILE A 42 -6.05 1.43 3.67
N ASN A 43 -6.22 1.59 2.35
CA ASN A 43 -7.43 2.19 1.78
C ASN A 43 -8.67 1.31 1.94
N ARG A 44 -8.51 -0.01 1.98
CA ARG A 44 -9.60 -0.95 2.34
C ARG A 44 -10.15 -0.71 3.75
N GLN A 45 -9.43 0.01 4.60
CA GLN A 45 -9.86 0.39 5.95
C GLN A 45 -10.50 1.79 6.01
N GLY A 46 -10.76 2.40 4.86
CA GLY A 46 -11.44 3.69 4.73
C GLY A 46 -10.51 4.91 4.81
N VAL A 47 -9.18 4.69 4.82
CA VAL A 47 -8.21 5.77 4.62
C VAL A 47 -8.16 6.09 3.12
N GLU A 48 -7.89 7.34 2.78
CA GLU A 48 -7.69 7.77 1.39
C GLU A 48 -6.23 8.19 1.20
N LEU A 49 -5.33 7.19 1.25
CA LEU A 49 -3.91 7.37 1.00
C LEU A 49 -3.62 7.26 -0.50
N ARG A 50 -2.98 8.28 -1.07
CA ARG A 50 -2.52 8.29 -2.47
C ARG A 50 -1.00 8.07 -2.50
N LEU A 51 -0.58 7.15 -3.36
CA LEU A 51 0.83 6.93 -3.67
C LEU A 51 1.25 7.94 -4.76
N GLY A 52 2.28 8.72 -4.47
CA GLY A 52 2.90 9.64 -5.40
C GLY A 52 3.99 8.98 -6.23
N GLU A 53 4.85 9.81 -6.80
CA GLU A 53 6.00 9.36 -7.59
C GLU A 53 7.05 8.65 -6.72
N GLU A 54 7.80 7.75 -7.34
CA GLU A 54 8.98 7.15 -6.73
C GLU A 54 10.10 8.21 -6.69
N LEU A 55 10.65 8.43 -5.49
CA LEU A 55 11.71 9.37 -5.22
C LEU A 55 13.06 8.66 -5.27
N VAL A 56 14.11 9.41 -5.59
CA VAL A 56 15.48 8.88 -5.64
C VAL A 56 16.00 8.63 -4.22
N THR A 57 16.61 7.47 -4.01
CA THR A 57 17.33 7.11 -2.78
C THR A 57 18.60 6.36 -3.13
N ASP A 58 19.67 6.60 -2.36
CA ASP A 58 20.95 5.91 -2.51
C ASP A 58 21.04 4.65 -1.64
N GLU A 59 19.99 4.35 -0.87
CA GLU A 59 19.96 3.23 0.06
C GLU A 59 19.58 1.91 -0.65
N PRO A 60 20.48 0.90 -0.68
CA PRO A 60 20.22 -0.34 -1.40
C PRO A 60 19.04 -1.13 -0.79
N GLY A 61 18.10 -1.57 -1.64
CA GLY A 61 16.95 -2.34 -1.19
C GLY A 61 15.89 -1.51 -0.45
N LYS A 62 15.94 -0.19 -0.56
CA LYS A 62 14.88 0.74 -0.17
C LYS A 62 14.26 1.37 -1.41
N ARG A 63 12.94 1.47 -1.42
CA ARG A 63 12.18 2.29 -2.38
C ARG A 63 11.47 3.38 -1.61
N LEU A 64 11.54 4.61 -2.11
CA LEU A 64 10.95 5.78 -1.47
C LEU A 64 9.89 6.37 -2.37
N TYR A 65 8.74 6.72 -1.80
CA TYR A 65 7.63 7.32 -2.54
C TYR A 65 7.13 8.56 -1.81
N GLY A 66 6.64 9.53 -2.55
CA GLY A 66 5.74 10.54 -1.98
C GLY A 66 4.40 9.91 -1.62
N VAL A 67 3.74 10.42 -0.58
CA VAL A 67 2.36 10.07 -0.26
C VAL A 67 1.56 11.29 0.14
N GLU A 68 0.25 11.22 -0.11
CA GLU A 68 -0.71 12.26 0.25
C GLU A 68 -1.94 11.61 0.89
N LEU A 69 -2.42 12.21 1.98
CA LEU A 69 -3.71 11.85 2.58
C LEU A 69 -4.78 12.84 2.11
N GLU A 70 -5.85 12.31 1.54
CA GLU A 70 -7.01 13.13 1.21
C GLU A 70 -7.70 13.66 2.46
N PRO A 71 -8.16 14.92 2.45
CA PRO A 71 -8.90 15.49 3.56
C PRO A 71 -10.27 14.83 3.74
N LEU A 72 -10.58 14.46 4.98
CA LEU A 72 -11.90 13.99 5.38
C LEU A 72 -12.92 15.12 5.22
N GLY A 73 -14.03 14.81 4.56
CA GLY A 73 -15.10 15.76 4.28
C GLY A 73 -14.93 16.55 2.98
N GLY A 74 -13.94 16.19 2.15
CA GLY A 74 -13.69 16.80 0.84
C GLY A 74 -12.62 17.89 0.88
N PRO A 75 -12.32 18.52 -0.28
CA PRO A 75 -11.21 19.45 -0.42
C PRO A 75 -11.26 20.58 0.62
N ARG A 76 -10.19 20.73 1.39
CA ARG A 76 -9.98 21.85 2.31
C ARG A 76 -8.94 22.79 1.73
N THR A 77 -9.15 24.10 1.86
CA THR A 77 -8.16 25.10 1.46
C THR A 77 -7.66 25.86 2.67
N ASP A 78 -6.40 26.28 2.66
CA ASP A 78 -5.83 27.13 3.69
C ASP A 78 -6.22 28.61 3.47
N SER A 79 -5.60 29.51 4.25
CA SER A 79 -5.84 30.95 4.14
C SER A 79 -5.29 31.57 2.85
N ALA A 80 -4.42 30.87 2.12
CA ALA A 80 -3.89 31.25 0.81
C ALA A 80 -4.72 30.68 -0.35
N GLY A 81 -5.68 29.81 -0.07
CA GLY A 81 -6.51 29.14 -1.08
C GLY A 81 -5.85 27.89 -1.66
N GLU A 82 -4.75 27.41 -1.08
CA GLU A 82 -4.09 26.17 -1.49
C GLU A 82 -4.79 24.96 -0.86
N GLN A 83 -4.90 23.85 -1.60
CA GLN A 83 -5.49 22.63 -1.04
C GLN A 83 -4.59 22.09 0.08
N VAL A 84 -5.18 21.90 1.26
CA VAL A 84 -4.47 21.36 2.42
C VAL A 84 -4.51 19.85 2.35
N HIS A 85 -3.38 19.25 2.00
CA HIS A 85 -3.17 17.80 2.07
C HIS A 85 -2.14 17.52 3.15
N ALA A 86 -2.33 16.44 3.92
CA ALA A 86 -1.24 15.93 4.76
C ALA A 86 -0.31 15.11 3.86
N GLY A 87 0.81 15.70 3.47
CA GLY A 87 1.85 15.08 2.67
C GLY A 87 2.89 14.34 3.49
N GLY A 88 3.67 13.51 2.81
CA GLY A 88 4.75 12.78 3.45
C GLY A 88 5.45 11.81 2.51
N SER A 89 6.13 10.84 3.10
CA SER A 89 6.85 9.79 2.37
C SER A 89 6.51 8.39 2.87
N LEU A 90 6.68 7.43 1.97
CA LEU A 90 6.54 6.00 2.23
C LEU A 90 7.82 5.29 1.79
N SER A 91 8.53 4.72 2.75
CA SER A 91 9.71 3.90 2.56
C SER A 91 9.30 2.42 2.57
N VAL A 92 9.67 1.67 1.53
CA VAL A 92 9.49 0.21 1.44
C VAL A 92 10.86 -0.45 1.38
N TYR A 93 11.12 -1.34 2.33
CA TYR A 93 12.34 -2.15 2.37
C TYR A 93 12.08 -3.53 1.77
N GLU A 94 13.11 -4.17 1.22
CA GLU A 94 12.98 -5.55 0.68
C GLU A 94 12.49 -6.57 1.71
N ARG A 95 12.82 -6.35 2.98
CA ARG A 95 12.44 -7.20 4.11
C ARG A 95 12.32 -6.35 5.36
N GLU A 96 11.68 -6.91 6.38
CA GLU A 96 11.68 -6.33 7.72
C GLU A 96 13.03 -6.63 8.40
N ASP A 97 13.84 -5.59 8.56
CA ASP A 97 15.16 -5.67 9.21
C ASP A 97 15.48 -4.38 10.01
N GLU A 98 16.68 -4.32 10.60
CA GLU A 98 17.12 -3.22 11.49
C GLU A 98 17.03 -1.84 10.83
N ARG A 99 17.12 -1.75 9.50
CA ARG A 99 17.02 -0.46 8.79
C ARG A 99 15.63 0.14 8.88
N VAL A 100 14.59 -0.70 8.94
CA VAL A 100 13.21 -0.28 9.16
C VAL A 100 13.07 0.36 10.55
N ASP A 101 13.70 -0.25 11.56
CA ASP A 101 13.71 0.26 12.93
C ASP A 101 14.55 1.54 13.06
N GLU A 102 15.65 1.64 12.33
CA GLU A 102 16.51 2.82 12.29
C GLU A 102 15.80 4.01 11.63
N GLU A 103 15.14 3.80 10.50
CA GLU A 103 14.32 4.84 9.85
C GLU A 103 13.21 5.33 10.77
N LEU A 104 12.49 4.41 11.42
CA LEU A 104 11.42 4.77 12.35
C LEU A 104 11.98 5.63 13.50
N ARG A 105 13.10 5.21 14.10
CA ARG A 105 13.76 5.96 15.19
C ARG A 105 14.23 7.33 14.74
N SER A 106 14.87 7.41 13.57
CA SER A 106 15.33 8.68 13.01
C SER A 106 14.18 9.63 12.73
N CYS A 107 13.02 9.11 12.31
CA CYS A 107 11.81 9.90 12.14
C CYS A 107 11.27 10.38 13.50
N GLU A 108 11.21 9.50 14.50
CA GLU A 108 10.68 9.82 15.84
C GLU A 108 11.54 10.85 16.60
N GLU A 109 12.83 10.99 16.24
CA GLU A 109 13.71 12.03 16.77
C GLU A 109 13.44 13.42 16.16
N ALA A 110 12.71 13.50 15.04
CA ALA A 110 12.30 14.76 14.43
C ALA A 110 11.03 15.33 15.10
N ALA A 111 11.08 16.59 15.53
CA ALA A 111 10.04 17.20 16.37
C ALA A 111 8.68 17.37 15.68
N ASP A 112 8.64 17.45 14.35
CA ASP A 112 7.46 17.86 13.58
C ASP A 112 6.95 16.76 12.62
N LEU A 113 7.37 15.51 12.80
CA LEU A 113 6.98 14.39 11.96
C LEU A 113 6.06 13.40 12.68
N LEU A 114 5.14 12.79 11.92
CA LEU A 114 4.37 11.64 12.38
C LEU A 114 4.89 10.37 11.70
N CYS A 115 5.36 9.44 12.51
CA CYS A 115 6.07 8.25 12.05
C CYS A 115 5.24 7.01 12.34
N TYR A 116 5.05 6.17 11.34
CA TYR A 116 4.32 4.94 11.46
C TYR A 116 5.07 3.81 10.77
N ARG A 117 4.96 2.60 11.32
CA ARG A 117 5.53 1.39 10.71
C ARG A 117 4.49 0.28 10.65
N ALA A 118 4.49 -0.45 9.53
CA ALA A 118 3.88 -1.77 9.42
C ALA A 118 4.80 -2.69 8.59
N ALA A 119 5.27 -3.77 9.22
CA ALA A 119 6.23 -4.70 8.62
C ALA A 119 7.48 -3.99 8.04
N ASN A 120 7.75 -4.20 6.75
CA ASN A 120 8.84 -3.59 5.97
C ASN A 120 8.54 -2.17 5.45
N VAL A 121 7.46 -1.52 5.91
CA VAL A 121 7.04 -0.18 5.45
C VAL A 121 7.10 0.83 6.59
N VAL A 122 7.70 1.98 6.30
CA VAL A 122 7.67 3.18 7.17
C VAL A 122 6.95 4.31 6.43
N VAL A 123 6.00 4.94 7.11
CA VAL A 123 5.28 6.12 6.62
C VAL A 123 5.64 7.30 7.51
N VAL A 124 6.05 8.40 6.89
CA VAL A 124 6.39 9.66 7.54
C VAL A 124 5.44 10.72 7.02
N LEU A 125 4.81 11.50 7.89
CA LEU A 125 3.95 12.63 7.51
C LEU A 125 4.46 13.92 8.13
N GLU A 126 4.39 15.01 7.35
CA GLU A 126 4.77 16.37 7.77
C GLU A 126 3.60 17.12 8.45
N GLY A 127 2.43 16.49 8.55
CA GLY A 127 1.21 17.11 9.07
C GLY A 127 0.30 16.11 9.79
N GLY A 128 -0.30 16.58 10.89
CA GLY A 128 -1.29 15.84 11.65
C GLY A 128 -2.73 16.16 11.25
N GLY A 129 -3.68 15.52 11.93
CA GLY A 129 -5.10 15.72 11.67
C GLY A 129 -5.93 14.50 12.00
N LEU A 130 -7.18 14.52 11.57
CA LEU A 130 -8.05 13.35 11.67
C LEU A 130 -7.61 12.25 10.70
N GLU A 131 -7.12 12.63 9.54
CA GLU A 131 -6.59 11.77 8.48
C GLU A 131 -5.39 10.96 9.00
N ALA A 132 -4.41 11.63 9.60
CA ALA A 132 -3.24 10.98 10.19
C ALA A 132 -3.61 10.04 11.34
N ARG A 133 -4.60 10.40 12.17
CA ARG A 133 -5.13 9.50 13.22
C ARG A 133 -5.81 8.28 12.62
N GLN A 134 -6.55 8.44 11.53
CA GLN A 134 -7.19 7.32 10.84
C GLN A 134 -6.16 6.37 10.23
N LEU A 135 -5.10 6.92 9.63
CA LEU A 135 -3.95 6.16 9.15
C LEU A 135 -3.30 5.37 10.30
N ALA A 136 -3.04 6.01 11.43
CA ALA A 136 -2.46 5.35 12.61
C ALA A 136 -3.29 4.13 13.06
N VAL A 137 -4.62 4.26 13.10
CA VAL A 137 -5.53 3.17 13.44
C VAL A 137 -5.49 2.05 12.39
N ALA A 138 -5.45 2.40 11.10
CA ALA A 138 -5.38 1.43 10.01
C ALA A 138 -4.08 0.62 10.04
N ILE A 139 -2.95 1.28 10.33
CA ILE A 139 -1.64 0.65 10.50
C ILE A 139 -1.63 -0.27 11.73
N GLN A 140 -2.19 0.15 12.85
CA GLN A 140 -2.30 -0.70 14.04
C GLN A 140 -3.09 -1.98 13.78
N ARG A 141 -4.18 -1.90 13.01
CA ARG A 141 -4.98 -3.07 12.62
C ARG A 141 -4.22 -4.00 11.69
N LEU A 142 -3.38 -3.45 10.81
CA LEU A 142 -2.53 -4.27 9.93
C LEU A 142 -1.53 -5.12 10.72
N ARG A 143 -0.93 -4.54 11.75
CA ARG A 143 0.02 -5.22 12.63
C ARG A 143 -0.59 -6.34 13.49
N GLN A 144 -1.91 -6.42 13.57
CA GLN A 144 -2.63 -7.41 14.38
C GLN A 144 -3.17 -8.59 13.56
N ARG A 145 -2.90 -8.63 12.26
CA ARG A 145 -3.28 -9.74 11.39
C ARG A 145 -2.18 -10.78 11.32
#